data_AF-A0A930LSM7-F1
#
_entry.id   AF-A0A930LSM7-F1
#
_cell.length_a   1.000
_cell.length_b   1.000
_cell.length_c   1.000
_cell.angle_alpha   90.00
_cell.angle_beta   90.00
_cell.angle_gamma   90.00
#
_symmetry.space_group_name_H-M   'P 1'
#
loop_
_entity.id
_entity.type
_entity.pdbx_description
1 polymer ?
#
loop_
_entity_poly.entity_id
_entity_poly.type
_entity_poly.pdbx_seq_one_letter_code
_entity_poly.pdbx_strand_id
1 'polypeptide(L)'
;MTVKTFDALRFTDDTPDVAYSPYLAALGRPEALLAALDSKPLHATTDEILTAMLQVRGTSDTNLPLALGEDPDSPELFLASLTPYGLDLLGGECALWLHLDNSAGNLGNLKVRGEMRPDTILDGELSDLPYRGHYRICRYVESDGDEASIAGGATVKTRLPFGSFVLVERVAQKVG
;
A
#
# COMPACT_ATOMS: atom_id res chain seq x y z
N MET A 1 6.53 16.99 14.18
CA MET A 1 5.86 15.67 14.16
C MET A 1 6.92 14.64 13.86
N THR A 2 7.04 13.59 14.67
CA THR A 2 7.91 12.44 14.37
C THR A 2 7.31 11.67 13.20
N VAL A 3 8.09 11.47 12.13
CA VAL A 3 7.67 10.68 10.98
C VAL A 3 7.55 9.22 11.40
N LYS A 4 6.40 8.59 11.16
CA LYS A 4 6.20 7.16 11.44
C LYS A 4 7.06 6.33 10.49
N THR A 5 7.73 5.31 11.02
CA THR A 5 8.55 4.37 10.26
C THR A 5 8.03 2.94 10.42
N PHE A 6 8.28 2.11 9.41
CA PHE A 6 7.90 0.70 9.36
C PHE A 6 9.13 -0.16 9.14
N ASP A 7 9.09 -1.42 9.55
CA ASP A 7 10.14 -2.37 9.18
C ASP A 7 10.01 -2.73 7.69
N ALA A 8 10.88 -2.15 6.87
CA ALA A 8 10.86 -2.27 5.43
C ALA A 8 11.22 -3.67 4.93
N LEU A 9 11.78 -4.54 5.77
CA LEU A 9 12.19 -5.90 5.40
C LEU A 9 11.15 -6.95 5.75
N ARG A 10 10.11 -6.55 6.47
CA ARG A 10 9.11 -7.46 7.03
C ARG A 10 7.97 -7.69 6.06
N PHE A 11 8.27 -8.33 4.93
CA PHE A 11 7.24 -8.79 4.03
C PHE A 11 6.36 -9.86 4.68
N THR A 12 5.08 -9.85 4.34
CA THR A 12 4.17 -10.94 4.68
C THR A 12 4.55 -12.21 3.92
N ASP A 13 4.24 -13.38 4.49
CA ASP A 13 4.63 -14.70 3.94
C ASP A 13 4.08 -14.99 2.53
N ASP A 14 3.08 -14.25 2.09
CA ASP A 14 2.50 -14.32 0.74
C ASP A 14 3.27 -13.50 -0.31
N THR A 15 4.25 -12.69 0.10
CA THR A 15 5.13 -11.98 -0.84
C THR A 15 6.22 -12.92 -1.34
N PRO A 16 6.30 -13.22 -2.65
CA PRO A 16 7.29 -14.15 -3.16
C PRO A 16 8.70 -13.54 -3.22
N ASP A 17 9.72 -14.37 -3.00
CA ASP A 17 11.14 -14.01 -2.94
C ASP A 17 11.65 -13.19 -4.15
N VAL A 18 11.04 -13.39 -5.32
CA VAL A 18 11.39 -12.67 -6.55
C VAL A 18 11.15 -11.15 -6.44
N ALA A 19 10.26 -10.72 -5.54
CA ALA A 19 10.02 -9.31 -5.24
C ALA A 19 11.12 -8.69 -4.37
N TYR A 20 11.79 -9.52 -3.55
CA TYR A 20 12.60 -9.06 -2.44
C TYR A 20 13.89 -8.36 -2.91
N SER A 21 14.67 -9.01 -3.79
CA SER A 21 15.93 -8.44 -4.29
C SER A 21 15.74 -7.12 -5.07
N PRO A 22 14.78 -7.03 -6.02
CA PRO A 22 14.46 -5.76 -6.68
C PRO A 22 14.01 -4.68 -5.70
N TYR A 23 13.22 -5.02 -4.68
CA TYR A 23 12.77 -4.08 -3.66
C TYR A 23 13.91 -3.55 -2.81
N LEU A 24 14.83 -4.41 -2.35
CA LEU A 24 16.00 -3.98 -1.59
C LEU A 24 16.91 -3.06 -2.41
N ALA A 25 17.07 -3.34 -3.71
CA ALA A 25 17.79 -2.46 -4.61
C ALA A 25 17.08 -1.11 -4.78
N ALA A 26 15.76 -1.11 -4.90
CA ALA A 26 14.94 0.09 -5.08
C ALA A 26 14.86 0.97 -3.81
N LEU A 27 15.02 0.38 -2.61
CA LEU A 27 15.17 1.15 -1.37
C LEU A 27 16.39 2.08 -1.39
N GLY A 28 17.42 1.77 -2.19
CA GLY A 28 18.59 2.64 -2.38
C GLY A 28 19.46 2.81 -1.13
N ARG A 29 19.29 1.94 -0.11
CA ARG A 29 20.02 1.98 1.16
C ARG A 29 21.10 0.90 1.18
N PRO A 30 22.40 1.25 1.23
CA PRO A 30 23.50 0.27 1.26
C PRO A 30 23.38 -0.73 2.41
N GLU A 31 22.86 -0.28 3.56
CA GLU A 31 22.65 -1.10 4.74
C GLU A 31 21.48 -2.08 4.63
N ALA A 32 20.59 -1.93 3.65
CA ALA A 32 19.40 -2.79 3.51
C ALA A 32 19.79 -4.25 3.27
N LEU A 33 20.82 -4.49 2.44
CA LEU A 33 21.32 -5.83 2.17
C LEU A 33 21.94 -6.47 3.43
N LEU A 34 22.70 -5.68 4.21
CA LEU A 34 23.30 -6.16 5.45
C LEU A 34 22.24 -6.46 6.50
N ALA A 35 21.24 -5.58 6.66
CA ALA A 35 20.13 -5.79 7.57
C ALA A 35 19.32 -7.05 7.20
N ALA A 36 19.06 -7.29 5.91
CA ALA A 36 18.40 -8.50 5.44
C ALA A 36 19.20 -9.77 5.75
N LEU A 37 20.52 -9.78 5.50
CA LEU A 37 21.39 -10.92 5.81
C LEU A 37 21.48 -11.21 7.30
N ASP A 38 21.51 -10.17 8.13
CA ASP A 38 21.56 -10.28 9.59
C ASP A 38 20.17 -10.53 10.24
N SER A 39 19.10 -10.58 9.45
CA SER A 39 17.72 -10.64 9.94
C SER A 39 17.39 -9.53 10.97
N LYS A 40 17.89 -8.32 10.72
CA LYS A 40 17.66 -7.13 11.54
C LYS A 40 16.59 -6.25 10.90
N PRO A 41 15.74 -5.58 11.70
CA PRO A 41 14.75 -4.64 11.15
C PRO A 41 15.44 -3.48 10.45
N LEU A 42 14.88 -3.03 9.32
CA LEU A 42 15.30 -1.80 8.64
C LEU A 42 14.14 -0.81 8.68
N HIS A 43 14.20 0.15 9.58
CA HIS A 43 13.16 1.16 9.66
C HIS A 43 13.28 2.16 8.51
N ALA A 44 12.20 2.28 7.72
CA ALA A 44 12.06 3.25 6.64
C ALA A 44 10.72 3.98 6.73
N THR A 45 10.66 5.16 6.15
CA THR A 45 9.44 5.97 6.04
C THR A 45 8.48 5.41 5.00
N THR A 46 7.21 5.84 5.04
CA THR A 46 6.22 5.50 4.02
C THR A 46 6.65 5.89 2.62
N ASP A 47 7.39 6.98 2.47
CA ASP A 47 7.78 7.50 1.15
C ASP A 47 8.92 6.68 0.54
N GLU A 48 9.89 6.26 1.35
CA GLU A 48 10.94 5.32 0.94
C GLU A 48 10.36 3.97 0.53
N ILE A 49 9.46 3.42 1.36
CA ILE A 49 8.81 2.14 1.08
C ILE A 49 7.93 2.23 -0.18
N LEU A 50 7.13 3.29 -0.31
CA LEU A 50 6.30 3.51 -1.49
C LEU A 50 7.15 3.58 -2.75
N THR A 51 8.21 4.39 -2.73
CA THR A 51 9.11 4.54 -3.88
C THR A 51 9.70 3.19 -4.29
N ALA A 52 10.14 2.38 -3.32
CA ALA A 52 10.66 1.05 -3.60
C ALA A 52 9.58 0.10 -4.16
N MET A 53 8.38 0.07 -3.57
CA MET A 53 7.27 -0.74 -4.04
C MET A 53 6.83 -0.37 -5.46
N LEU A 54 6.80 0.91 -5.81
CA LEU A 54 6.43 1.40 -7.16
C LEU A 54 7.44 0.98 -8.24
N GLN A 55 8.73 0.91 -7.91
CA GLN A 55 9.76 0.47 -8.85
C GLN A 55 9.73 -1.04 -9.12
N VAL A 56 9.23 -1.83 -8.16
CA VAL A 56 9.11 -3.29 -8.26
C VAL A 56 7.80 -3.70 -8.89
N ARG A 57 6.69 -3.03 -8.55
CA ARG A 57 5.38 -3.38 -9.09
C ARG A 57 5.35 -3.08 -10.60
N GLY A 58 5.03 -4.10 -11.39
CA GLY A 58 4.99 -4.03 -12.85
C GLY A 58 6.25 -4.54 -13.56
N THR A 59 7.24 -5.09 -12.84
CA THR A 59 8.24 -5.97 -13.47
C THR A 59 7.57 -7.32 -13.79
N SER A 60 7.72 -7.81 -15.03
CA SER A 60 7.10 -9.02 -15.63
C SER A 60 6.72 -10.18 -14.69
N ASP A 61 5.56 -10.81 -14.98
CA ASP A 61 4.96 -12.03 -14.39
C ASP A 61 4.66 -12.04 -12.89
N THR A 62 5.11 -11.04 -12.13
CA THR A 62 4.94 -11.07 -10.69
C THR A 62 3.73 -10.23 -10.29
N ASN A 63 2.62 -10.93 -10.18
CA ASN A 63 1.39 -10.46 -9.56
C ASN A 63 1.60 -10.37 -8.03
N LEU A 64 2.35 -9.38 -7.56
CA LEU A 64 2.87 -9.36 -6.19
C LEU A 64 1.90 -8.69 -5.22
N PRO A 65 1.54 -9.34 -4.10
CA PRO A 65 0.95 -8.67 -2.96
C PRO A 65 2.08 -7.95 -2.22
N LEU A 66 2.45 -6.73 -2.64
CA LEU A 66 3.47 -5.95 -1.94
C LEU A 66 2.90 -5.46 -0.61
N ALA A 67 3.06 -6.27 0.44
CA ALA A 67 2.56 -6.03 1.78
C ALA A 67 3.64 -6.29 2.84
N LEU A 68 3.62 -5.49 3.90
CA LEU A 68 4.54 -5.56 5.03
C LEU A 68 3.75 -5.76 6.33
N GLY A 69 4.22 -6.63 7.22
CA GLY A 69 3.61 -6.90 8.52
C GLY A 69 3.91 -8.29 9.04
N GLU A 70 3.65 -8.54 10.33
CA GLU A 70 3.77 -9.89 10.90
C GLU A 70 2.61 -10.81 10.49
N ASP A 71 1.43 -10.22 10.28
CA ASP A 71 0.19 -10.96 10.06
C ASP A 71 -0.21 -10.85 8.58
N PRO A 72 -0.18 -11.95 7.81
CA PRO A 72 -0.56 -11.93 6.39
C PRO A 72 -2.05 -11.58 6.19
N ASP A 73 -2.91 -11.84 7.18
CA ASP A 73 -4.33 -11.47 7.13
C ASP A 73 -4.56 -10.02 7.60
N SER A 74 -3.53 -9.35 8.13
CA SER A 74 -3.61 -7.99 8.64
C SER A 74 -2.27 -7.26 8.49
N PRO A 75 -1.80 -6.99 7.26
CA PRO A 75 -0.55 -6.29 7.04
C PRO A 75 -0.57 -4.89 7.64
N GLU A 76 0.58 -4.41 8.08
CA GLU A 76 0.74 -3.04 8.56
C GLU A 76 0.72 -2.01 7.44
N LEU A 77 1.22 -2.39 6.26
CA LEU A 77 1.35 -1.50 5.11
C LEU A 77 1.27 -2.30 3.81
N PHE A 78 0.45 -1.89 2.85
CA PHE A 78 0.37 -2.55 1.55
C PHE A 78 0.05 -1.60 0.40
N LEU A 79 0.50 -1.95 -0.80
CA LEU A 79 0.22 -1.21 -2.03
C LEU A 79 -0.96 -1.83 -2.79
N ALA A 80 -1.94 -1.01 -3.16
CA ALA A 80 -3.13 -1.43 -3.90
C ALA A 80 -3.43 -0.51 -5.09
N SER A 81 -4.06 -1.05 -6.13
CA SER A 81 -4.83 -0.29 -7.11
C SER A 81 -6.15 0.14 -6.51
N LEU A 82 -6.60 1.33 -6.90
CA LEU A 82 -7.82 1.96 -6.39
C LEU A 82 -8.81 2.14 -7.54
N THR A 83 -9.99 1.53 -7.42
CA THR A 83 -11.10 1.77 -8.35
C THR A 83 -12.34 2.24 -7.59
N PRO A 84 -12.94 3.40 -7.92
CA PRO A 84 -14.23 3.78 -7.36
C PRO A 84 -15.28 2.72 -7.66
N TYR A 85 -15.94 2.20 -6.61
CA TYR A 85 -16.90 1.10 -6.73
C TYR A 85 -18.35 1.57 -6.62
N GLY A 86 -18.64 2.43 -5.64
CA GLY A 86 -20.00 2.86 -5.37
C GLY A 86 -20.08 4.02 -4.40
N LEU A 87 -21.22 4.70 -4.43
CA LEU A 87 -21.52 5.81 -3.54
C LEU A 87 -22.83 5.49 -2.82
N ASP A 88 -22.79 5.47 -1.49
CA ASP A 88 -23.97 5.40 -0.64
C ASP A 88 -24.35 6.81 -0.21
N LEU A 89 -25.56 7.21 -0.59
CA LEU A 89 -26.17 8.50 -0.26
C LEU A 89 -27.43 8.34 0.60
N LEU A 90 -27.74 7.11 1.03
CA LEU A 90 -28.97 6.81 1.75
C LEU A 90 -28.82 7.12 3.25
N GLY A 91 -29.93 7.50 3.89
CA GLY A 91 -29.99 7.66 5.34
C GLY A 91 -29.22 8.86 5.93
N GLY A 92 -28.77 9.80 5.10
CA GLY A 92 -27.99 10.97 5.56
C GLY A 92 -26.50 10.69 5.79
N GLU A 93 -26.03 9.48 5.49
CA GLU A 93 -24.61 9.15 5.40
C GLU A 93 -24.13 9.36 3.95
N CYS A 94 -22.97 9.98 3.77
CA CYS A 94 -22.24 9.96 2.50
C CYS A 94 -21.05 9.02 2.68
N ALA A 95 -21.08 7.88 1.97
CA ALA A 95 -19.99 6.92 2.00
C ALA A 95 -19.53 6.52 0.59
N LEU A 96 -18.23 6.61 0.35
CA LEU A 96 -17.60 6.14 -0.88
C LEU A 96 -17.04 4.75 -0.63
N TRP A 97 -17.39 3.84 -1.51
CA TRP A 97 -16.83 2.51 -1.58
C TRP A 97 -15.72 2.50 -2.62
N LEU A 98 -14.53 2.15 -2.17
CA LEU A 98 -13.34 2.05 -2.98
C LEU A 98 -12.95 0.60 -3.09
N HIS A 99 -12.94 0.05 -4.30
CA HIS A 99 -12.41 -1.28 -4.54
C HIS A 99 -10.89 -1.23 -4.50
N LEU A 100 -10.32 -2.07 -3.65
CA LEU A 100 -8.88 -2.28 -3.57
C LEU A 100 -8.57 -3.62 -4.20
N ASP A 101 -7.59 -3.59 -5.09
CA ASP A 101 -7.06 -4.78 -5.73
C ASP A 101 -5.55 -4.69 -5.65
N ASN A 102 -4.87 -5.80 -5.40
CA ASN A 102 -3.47 -5.88 -5.74
C ASN A 102 -3.31 -6.91 -6.85
N SER A 103 -2.14 -6.94 -7.45
CA SER A 103 -1.90 -7.86 -8.54
C SER A 103 -2.06 -9.35 -8.14
N ALA A 104 -2.05 -9.69 -6.85
CA ALA A 104 -2.36 -11.04 -6.35
C ALA A 104 -3.87 -11.32 -6.17
N GLY A 105 -4.73 -10.28 -6.24
CA GLY A 105 -6.18 -10.40 -6.28
C GLY A 105 -6.91 -9.27 -5.54
N ASN A 106 -8.23 -9.47 -5.46
CA ASN A 106 -9.16 -8.56 -4.80
C ASN A 106 -8.86 -8.45 -3.30
N LEU A 107 -8.65 -7.22 -2.82
CA LEU A 107 -8.38 -6.88 -1.41
C LEU A 107 -9.60 -6.38 -0.63
N GLY A 108 -10.78 -6.39 -1.26
CA GLY A 108 -12.03 -5.96 -0.69
C GLY A 108 -12.36 -4.49 -1.00
N ASN A 109 -13.40 -4.00 -0.34
CA ASN A 109 -13.89 -2.64 -0.53
C ASN A 109 -13.67 -1.81 0.73
N LEU A 110 -12.90 -0.73 0.61
CA LEU A 110 -12.72 0.24 1.68
C LEU A 110 -13.96 1.17 1.73
N LYS A 111 -14.73 1.10 2.83
CA LYS A 111 -15.83 2.05 3.09
C LYS A 111 -15.29 3.32 3.74
N VAL A 112 -15.28 4.41 2.98
CA VAL A 112 -14.89 5.74 3.46
C VAL A 112 -16.13 6.52 3.85
N ARG A 113 -16.17 7.06 5.08
CA ARG A 113 -17.29 7.86 5.59
C ARG A 113 -16.84 9.31 5.85
N GLY A 114 -17.69 10.28 5.58
CA GLY A 114 -17.48 11.69 5.95
C GLY A 114 -17.23 12.63 4.77
N GLU A 115 -16.63 13.79 5.05
CA GLU A 115 -16.36 14.81 4.04
C GLU A 115 -15.18 14.38 3.16
N MET A 116 -15.42 14.24 1.85
CA MET A 116 -14.41 13.83 0.88
C MET A 116 -13.69 15.06 0.34
N ARG A 117 -12.46 15.27 0.82
CA ARG A 117 -11.54 16.26 0.27
C ARG A 117 -10.26 15.58 -0.25
N PRO A 118 -9.57 16.17 -1.25
CA PRO A 118 -8.29 15.65 -1.73
C PRO A 118 -7.21 15.55 -0.65
N ASP A 119 -7.30 16.36 0.41
CA ASP A 119 -6.38 16.42 1.55
C ASP A 119 -6.85 15.59 2.77
N THR A 120 -8.06 15.04 2.74
CA THR A 120 -8.52 14.14 3.81
C THR A 120 -8.00 12.74 3.63
N ILE A 121 -7.42 12.25 4.71
CA ILE A 121 -7.07 10.86 4.93
C ILE A 121 -8.36 10.03 4.92
N LEU A 122 -8.45 9.07 4.01
CA LEU A 122 -9.62 8.19 3.88
C LEU A 122 -9.42 6.99 4.82
N ASP A 123 -10.05 7.06 5.99
CA ASP A 123 -10.14 5.95 6.94
C ASP A 123 -11.32 5.05 6.59
N GLY A 124 -11.10 3.74 6.65
CA GLY A 124 -12.14 2.76 6.37
C GLY A 124 -11.83 1.38 6.97
N GLU A 125 -12.78 0.48 6.80
CA GLU A 125 -12.71 -0.90 7.28
C GLU A 125 -12.62 -1.86 6.09
N LEU A 126 -11.76 -2.87 6.21
CA LEU A 126 -11.75 -4.04 5.33
C LEU A 126 -12.20 -5.25 6.15
N SER A 127 -13.36 -5.81 5.81
CA SER A 127 -13.99 -6.92 6.51
C SER A 127 -14.03 -8.23 5.72
N ASP A 128 -13.98 -8.16 4.38
CA ASP A 128 -14.43 -9.26 3.51
C ASP A 128 -13.42 -9.71 2.43
N LEU A 129 -12.15 -9.93 2.82
CA LEU A 129 -11.05 -10.71 2.16
C LEU A 129 -9.94 -9.90 1.46
N PRO A 130 -8.67 -10.38 1.43
CA PRO A 130 -8.02 -11.27 2.38
C PRO A 130 -7.62 -10.51 3.67
N TYR A 131 -7.44 -9.19 3.57
CA TYR A 131 -7.00 -8.37 4.69
C TYR A 131 -8.15 -7.95 5.59
N ARG A 132 -7.89 -7.96 6.90
CA ARG A 132 -8.82 -7.59 7.97
C ARG A 132 -8.25 -6.49 8.83
N GLY A 133 -9.09 -5.53 9.20
CA GLY A 133 -8.74 -4.45 10.13
C GLY A 133 -9.22 -3.08 9.69
N HIS A 134 -8.85 -2.07 10.48
CA HIS A 134 -9.07 -0.68 10.13
C HIS A 134 -7.84 -0.12 9.45
N TYR A 135 -8.08 0.47 8.29
CA TYR A 135 -7.06 0.93 7.38
C TYR A 135 -7.26 2.37 6.99
N ARG A 136 -6.16 2.97 6.56
CA ARG A 136 -6.05 4.36 6.18
C ARG A 136 -5.30 4.46 4.88
N ILE A 137 -5.85 5.16 3.89
CA ILE A 137 -5.05 5.57 2.73
C ILE A 137 -4.07 6.65 3.22
N CYS A 138 -2.79 6.28 3.28
CA CYS A 138 -1.73 7.18 3.75
C CYS A 138 -1.01 7.89 2.60
N ARG A 139 -1.03 7.33 1.38
CA ARG A 139 -0.53 7.96 0.15
C ARG A 139 -1.41 7.65 -1.04
N TYR A 140 -1.52 8.62 -1.94
CA TYR A 140 -2.16 8.49 -3.24
C TYR A 140 -1.13 8.63 -4.36
N VAL A 141 -1.30 7.81 -5.40
CA VAL A 141 -0.38 7.71 -6.53
C VAL A 141 -1.19 7.61 -7.82
N GLU A 142 -0.80 8.41 -8.81
CA GLU A 142 -1.29 8.27 -10.19
C GLU A 142 -0.16 7.78 -11.08
N SER A 143 -0.39 6.71 -11.84
CA SER A 143 0.56 6.22 -12.84
C SER A 143 0.08 6.57 -14.24
N ASP A 144 0.97 7.09 -15.07
CA ASP A 144 0.71 7.28 -16.50
C ASP A 144 1.18 6.09 -17.37
N GLY A 145 1.86 5.11 -16.76
CA GLY A 145 2.46 3.95 -17.43
C GLY A 145 3.98 3.90 -17.35
N ASP A 146 4.64 5.06 -17.24
CA ASP A 146 6.10 5.20 -17.17
C ASP A 146 6.54 5.88 -15.86
N GLU A 147 5.74 6.83 -15.39
CA GLU A 147 5.96 7.60 -14.17
C GLU A 147 4.76 7.53 -13.23
N ALA A 148 5.05 7.50 -11.94
CA ALA A 148 4.09 7.57 -10.86
C ALA A 148 4.23 8.91 -10.14
N SER A 149 3.17 9.70 -10.15
CA SER A 149 3.04 10.95 -9.40
C SER A 149 2.50 10.66 -8.01
N ILE A 150 3.28 10.96 -6.98
CA ILE A 150 2.90 10.81 -5.57
C ILE A 150 2.29 12.14 -5.11
N ALA A 151 1.09 12.08 -4.53
CA ALA A 151 0.44 13.24 -3.93
C ALA A 151 1.38 13.91 -2.91
N GLY A 152 1.72 15.18 -3.14
CA GLY A 152 2.82 15.88 -2.46
C GLY A 152 3.94 16.35 -3.39
N GLY A 153 3.90 15.96 -4.67
CA GLY A 153 4.70 16.57 -5.75
C GLY A 153 5.97 15.81 -6.15
N ALA A 154 6.18 14.60 -5.62
CA ALA A 154 7.27 13.74 -6.04
C ALA A 154 6.84 12.87 -7.23
N THR A 155 7.74 12.67 -8.19
CA THR A 155 7.54 11.76 -9.32
C THR A 155 8.61 10.68 -9.28
N VAL A 156 8.21 9.43 -9.46
CA VAL A 156 9.10 8.27 -9.45
C VAL A 156 8.89 7.42 -10.69
N LYS A 157 9.95 6.81 -11.21
CA LYS A 157 9.82 5.83 -12.28
C LYS A 157 9.04 4.62 -11.79
N THR A 158 8.13 4.14 -12.62
CA THR A 158 7.27 2.99 -12.31
C THR A 158 7.15 2.08 -13.52
N ARG A 159 6.63 0.89 -13.32
CA ARG A 159 6.14 0.02 -14.40
C ARG A 159 4.67 -0.34 -14.23
N LEU A 160 3.99 0.39 -13.35
CA LEU A 160 2.57 0.23 -13.12
C LEU A 160 1.77 0.59 -14.38
N PRO A 161 0.68 -0.13 -14.67
CA PRO A 161 -0.22 0.30 -15.73
C PRO A 161 -0.81 1.67 -15.39
N PHE A 162 -1.35 2.34 -16.41
CA PHE A 162 -2.10 3.57 -16.23
C PHE A 162 -3.23 3.36 -15.19
N GLY A 163 -3.30 4.21 -14.17
CA GLY A 163 -4.34 4.11 -13.15
C GLY A 163 -4.00 4.76 -11.80
N SER A 164 -4.93 4.60 -10.86
CA SER A 164 -4.81 5.12 -9.49
C SER A 164 -4.37 4.02 -8.53
N PHE A 165 -3.43 4.36 -7.65
CA PHE A 165 -2.84 3.48 -6.67
C PHE A 165 -2.75 4.16 -5.31
N VAL A 166 -2.74 3.35 -4.24
CA VAL A 166 -2.71 3.84 -2.87
C VAL A 166 -1.78 3.00 -2.01
N LEU A 167 -1.07 3.67 -1.10
CA LEU A 167 -0.43 3.01 0.03
C LEU A 167 -1.41 3.03 1.20
N VAL A 168 -1.69 1.85 1.73
CA VAL A 168 -2.69 1.66 2.78
C VAL A 168 -1.99 1.20 4.06
N GLU A 169 -2.26 1.91 5.14
CA GLU A 169 -1.68 1.70 6.47
C GLU A 169 -2.73 1.16 7.44
N ARG A 170 -2.37 0.17 8.25
CA ARG A 170 -3.21 -0.31 9.35
C ARG A 170 -3.19 0.68 10.51
N VAL A 171 -4.36 1.13 10.95
CA VAL A 171 -4.53 2.05 12.09
C VAL A 171 -5.05 1.36 13.35
N ALA A 172 -5.72 0.21 13.23
CA ALA A 172 -6.10 -0.63 14.36
C ALA A 172 -6.32 -2.09 13.94
N GLN A 173 -6.00 -3.03 14.84
CA GLN A 173 -6.09 -4.48 14.62
C GLN A 173 -7.51 -5.07 14.69
N LYS A 174 -8.53 -4.29 15.04
CA LYS A 174 -9.86 -4.88 15.28
C LYS A 174 -10.66 -4.98 13.99
N VAL A 175 -11.15 -6.19 13.71
CA VAL A 175 -12.60 -6.37 13.59
C VAL A 175 -12.98 -7.62 14.39
N GLY A 176 -13.93 -7.45 15.31
CA GLY A 176 -14.73 -8.53 15.89
C GLY A 176 -16.12 -8.50 15.30
#